data_AF-A0A2G8JX16-F1
#
_entry.id   AF-A0A2G8JX16-F1
#
_cell.length_a   1.000
_cell.length_b   1.000
_cell.length_c   1.000
_cell.angle_alpha   90.00
_cell.angle_beta   90.00
_cell.angle_gamma   90.00
#
_symmetry.space_group_name_H-M   'P 1'
#
loop_
_entity.id
_entity.type
_entity.pdbx_description
1 polymer ?
#
loop_
_entity_poly.entity_id
_entity_poly.type
_entity_poly.pdbx_seq_one_letter_code
_entity_poly.pdbx_strand_id
1 'polypeptide(L)'
;MFILSSQQLSFSKDDYLNYVRYYSSHQTSEPLRRFDGNNGKLFLLAKGAEILAGELSKDDKITCHLRQIMNVTEVDSNSTYKFTILVEDESDERTFQAEVLAQLSYSSEGSAIVADILSIVLDDCKWPPPYNKAWLCLANQELSLTDMLNIGVHALELDPWWCFNKLRLSHAHKRAVGCSPLDRAFYLGIKEIGEWVKDPRNKGKVIRIYFEDGEEHTEGHDDLINGPIQEYVEPFVFTPSDLKETFNGNWPSMGELRKLDKTVIFAGDGNCTHGGKYIHEAYWEQFPVNMFTPYPHCGGRNLSVTRRYYSDSTNYGPFWNGPKKTGVILDFSEYAKCRVGYPAADQLNPVMLRSAIYTWAEGEPSTNLTQSTCIYIG
;
A
#
# COMPACT_ATOMS: atom_id res chain seq x y z
N MET A 1 -33.81 -3.72 -34.91
CA MET A 1 -32.60 -4.38 -35.44
C MET A 1 -31.76 -4.75 -34.22
N PHE A 2 -31.43 -6.03 -34.02
CA PHE A 2 -30.62 -6.44 -32.86
C PHE A 2 -29.15 -6.30 -33.23
N ILE A 3 -28.49 -5.27 -32.69
CA ILE A 3 -27.03 -5.20 -32.73
C ILE A 3 -26.54 -6.09 -31.59
N LEU A 4 -25.81 -7.15 -31.94
CA LEU A 4 -25.00 -7.93 -31.01
C LEU A 4 -23.65 -7.25 -30.93
N SER A 5 -23.40 -6.55 -29.83
CA SER A 5 -22.13 -5.87 -29.58
C SER A 5 -21.40 -6.52 -28.42
N SER A 6 -20.09 -6.73 -28.56
CA SER A 6 -19.22 -7.22 -27.49
C SER A 6 -18.24 -6.13 -27.13
N GLN A 7 -18.26 -5.69 -25.87
CA GLN A 7 -17.46 -4.57 -25.40
C GLN A 7 -16.61 -4.96 -24.20
N GLN A 8 -15.32 -4.61 -24.28
CA GLN A 8 -14.40 -4.60 -23.16
C GLN A 8 -14.18 -3.16 -22.72
N LEU A 9 -14.62 -2.84 -21.50
CA LEU A 9 -14.52 -1.48 -20.98
C LEU A 9 -13.10 -1.22 -20.46
N SER A 10 -12.47 -0.17 -21.01
CA SER A 10 -11.28 0.48 -20.47
C SER A 10 -11.63 1.92 -20.08
N PHE A 11 -11.15 2.36 -18.92
CA PHE A 11 -11.51 3.64 -18.29
C PHE A 11 -10.46 4.04 -17.26
N SER A 12 -10.43 5.31 -16.89
CA SER A 12 -9.57 5.80 -15.81
C SER A 12 -10.21 5.60 -14.42
N LYS A 13 -9.39 5.68 -13.37
CA LYS A 13 -9.85 5.66 -11.97
C LYS A 13 -10.86 6.79 -11.70
N ASP A 14 -10.61 7.97 -12.23
CA ASP A 14 -11.47 9.15 -12.05
C ASP A 14 -12.82 8.98 -12.75
N ASP A 15 -12.84 8.39 -13.94
CA ASP A 15 -14.10 8.08 -14.65
C ASP A 15 -14.97 7.14 -13.82
N TYR A 16 -14.38 6.10 -13.24
CA TYR A 16 -15.09 5.17 -12.37
C TYR A 16 -15.67 5.85 -11.14
N LEU A 17 -14.84 6.64 -10.43
CA LEU A 17 -15.28 7.34 -9.21
C LEU A 17 -16.37 8.37 -9.49
N ASN A 18 -16.27 9.11 -10.59
CA ASN A 18 -17.29 10.08 -11.00
C ASN A 18 -18.63 9.41 -11.30
N TYR A 19 -18.60 8.27 -12.00
CA TYR A 19 -19.80 7.49 -12.30
C TYR A 19 -20.44 6.93 -11.04
N VAL A 20 -19.65 6.28 -10.17
CA VAL A 20 -20.16 5.75 -8.90
C VAL A 20 -20.76 6.88 -8.07
N ARG A 21 -20.09 8.02 -7.93
CA ARG A 21 -20.64 9.18 -7.21
C ARG A 21 -21.94 9.69 -7.82
N TYR A 22 -22.01 9.85 -9.14
CA TYR A 22 -23.19 10.37 -9.83
C TYR A 22 -24.41 9.46 -9.57
N TYR A 23 -24.28 8.17 -9.85
CA TYR A 23 -25.38 7.22 -9.70
C TYR A 23 -25.68 6.88 -8.24
N SER A 24 -24.71 6.86 -7.33
CA SER A 24 -24.97 6.63 -5.90
C SER A 24 -25.55 7.84 -5.16
N SER A 25 -25.40 9.06 -5.68
CA SER A 25 -25.91 10.29 -5.03
C SER A 25 -27.27 10.74 -5.54
N HIS A 26 -27.61 10.42 -6.79
CA HIS A 26 -28.93 10.67 -7.34
C HIS A 26 -29.83 9.48 -7.00
N GLN A 27 -31.11 9.71 -6.71
CA GLN A 27 -32.09 8.61 -6.73
C GLN A 27 -31.98 7.96 -8.12
N THR A 28 -31.31 6.81 -8.19
CA THR A 28 -30.99 6.14 -9.45
C THR A 28 -32.27 6.02 -10.26
N SER A 29 -32.26 6.60 -11.47
CA SER A 29 -33.38 6.47 -12.39
C SER A 29 -33.71 4.97 -12.53
N GLU A 30 -34.98 4.62 -12.35
CA GLU A 30 -35.55 3.27 -12.55
C GLU A 30 -35.25 2.84 -13.99
N PRO A 31 -34.07 2.23 -14.26
CA PRO A 31 -33.90 0.78 -14.24
C PRO A 31 -32.58 0.25 -13.61
N LEU A 32 -31.62 1.11 -13.25
CA LEU A 32 -30.33 0.69 -12.68
C LEU A 32 -30.40 0.44 -11.16
N ARG A 33 -31.44 0.95 -10.51
CA ARG A 33 -31.67 0.89 -9.06
C ARG A 33 -31.56 -0.50 -8.44
N ARG A 34 -31.92 -1.55 -9.19
CA ARG A 34 -31.81 -2.94 -8.71
C ARG A 34 -30.36 -3.43 -8.55
N PHE A 35 -29.39 -2.65 -9.02
CA PHE A 35 -27.96 -2.89 -8.85
C PHE A 35 -27.32 -1.95 -7.82
N ASP A 36 -28.13 -1.15 -7.11
CA ASP A 36 -27.66 -0.32 -6.00
C ASP A 36 -26.94 -1.21 -4.97
N GLY A 37 -25.74 -0.82 -4.58
CA GLY A 37 -24.85 -1.61 -3.70
C GLY A 37 -23.83 -2.49 -4.43
N ASN A 38 -23.91 -2.62 -5.76
CA ASN A 38 -22.86 -3.23 -6.57
C ASN A 38 -22.28 -2.20 -7.55
N ASN A 39 -21.38 -1.35 -7.03
CA ASN A 39 -20.76 -0.24 -7.77
C ASN A 39 -20.06 -0.71 -9.06
N GLY A 40 -19.43 -1.89 -9.03
CA GLY A 40 -18.81 -2.50 -10.21
C GLY A 40 -19.86 -2.85 -11.28
N LYS A 41 -20.96 -3.49 -10.91
CA LYS A 41 -22.01 -3.82 -11.89
C LYS A 41 -22.74 -2.56 -12.38
N LEU A 42 -22.95 -1.59 -11.50
CA LEU A 42 -23.57 -0.31 -11.85
C LEU A 42 -22.73 0.47 -12.88
N PHE A 43 -21.42 0.59 -12.65
CA PHE A 43 -20.51 1.24 -13.59
C PHE A 43 -20.49 0.51 -14.94
N LEU A 44 -20.36 -0.84 -14.92
CA LEU A 44 -20.32 -1.66 -16.13
C LEU A 44 -21.53 -1.39 -17.03
N LEU A 45 -22.73 -1.35 -16.44
CA LEU A 45 -23.98 -1.14 -17.17
C LEU A 45 -24.14 0.31 -17.64
N ALA A 46 -23.82 1.29 -16.80
CA ALA A 46 -23.96 2.70 -17.13
C ALA A 46 -22.96 3.12 -18.24
N LYS A 47 -21.68 2.80 -18.07
CA LYS A 47 -20.65 3.10 -19.07
C LYS A 47 -20.82 2.24 -20.32
N GLY A 48 -21.28 1.01 -20.17
CA GLY A 48 -21.64 0.14 -21.29
C GLY A 48 -22.73 0.77 -22.16
N ALA A 49 -23.81 1.29 -21.57
CA ALA A 49 -24.88 1.96 -22.31
C ALA A 49 -24.40 3.21 -23.07
N GLU A 50 -23.47 3.99 -22.50
CA GLU A 50 -22.85 5.15 -23.16
C GLU A 50 -22.08 4.73 -24.42
N ILE A 51 -21.26 3.68 -24.31
CA ILE A 51 -20.51 3.13 -25.44
C ILE A 51 -21.47 2.60 -26.51
N LEU A 52 -22.51 1.87 -26.13
CA LEU A 52 -23.50 1.32 -27.06
C LEU A 52 -24.27 2.42 -27.80
N ALA A 53 -24.60 3.53 -27.14
CA ALA A 53 -25.18 4.70 -27.81
C ALA A 53 -24.20 5.28 -28.84
N GLY A 54 -22.92 5.38 -28.49
CA GLY A 54 -21.85 5.79 -29.41
C GLY A 54 -21.67 4.85 -30.60
N GLU A 55 -21.89 3.55 -30.45
CA GLU A 55 -21.80 2.60 -31.58
C GLU A 55 -22.91 2.76 -32.61
N LEU A 56 -24.09 3.23 -32.20
CA LEU A 56 -25.17 3.58 -33.13
C LEU A 56 -24.76 4.74 -34.06
N SER A 57 -23.71 5.48 -33.73
CA SER A 57 -23.11 6.52 -34.57
C SER A 57 -22.34 5.95 -35.77
N LYS A 58 -21.84 4.71 -35.69
CA LYS A 58 -20.88 4.15 -36.65
C LYS A 58 -21.49 3.79 -38.01
N ASP A 59 -22.80 3.53 -38.06
CA ASP A 59 -23.47 3.09 -39.29
C ASP A 59 -24.00 4.25 -40.16
N ASP A 60 -24.26 5.44 -39.60
CA ASP A 60 -25.06 6.48 -40.28
C ASP A 60 -24.43 7.89 -40.38
N LYS A 61 -23.16 8.10 -40.02
CA LYS A 61 -22.49 9.43 -39.95
C LYS A 61 -23.17 10.45 -39.01
N ILE A 62 -24.05 9.98 -38.14
CA ILE A 62 -24.68 10.73 -37.07
C ILE A 62 -23.86 10.56 -35.79
N THR A 63 -23.90 11.53 -34.88
CA THR A 63 -23.25 11.41 -33.55
C THR A 63 -24.34 11.21 -32.51
N CYS A 64 -24.34 10.05 -31.88
CA CYS A 64 -25.39 9.63 -30.96
C CYS A 64 -24.89 9.67 -29.51
N HIS A 65 -25.65 10.32 -28.63
CA HIS A 65 -25.39 10.34 -27.18
C HIS A 65 -26.49 9.64 -26.40
N LEU A 66 -26.08 8.95 -25.33
CA LEU A 66 -27.03 8.36 -24.39
C LEU A 66 -27.74 9.48 -23.62
N ARG A 67 -29.07 9.58 -23.77
CA ARG A 67 -29.92 10.44 -22.94
C ARG A 67 -30.39 9.74 -21.68
N GLN A 68 -30.84 8.49 -21.81
CA GLN A 68 -31.40 7.74 -20.70
C GLN A 68 -31.34 6.23 -20.94
N ILE A 69 -31.08 5.47 -19.88
CA ILE A 69 -31.31 4.03 -19.87
C ILE A 69 -32.76 3.80 -19.44
N MET A 70 -33.59 3.29 -20.34
CA MET A 70 -35.02 3.06 -20.09
C MET A 70 -35.30 1.68 -19.52
N ASN A 71 -34.49 0.68 -19.88
CA ASN A 71 -34.53 -0.65 -19.29
C ASN A 71 -33.20 -1.37 -19.48
N VAL A 72 -32.88 -2.29 -18.57
CA VAL A 72 -31.82 -3.26 -18.75
C VAL A 72 -32.31 -4.61 -18.22
N THR A 73 -32.02 -5.70 -18.90
CA THR A 73 -32.28 -7.08 -18.41
C THR A 73 -31.06 -7.95 -18.65
N GLU A 74 -30.65 -8.69 -17.63
CA GLU A 74 -29.63 -9.73 -17.76
C GLU A 74 -30.26 -10.95 -18.43
N VAL A 75 -29.68 -11.39 -19.54
CA VAL A 75 -30.24 -12.44 -20.41
C VAL A 75 -29.65 -13.81 -20.06
N ASP A 76 -28.39 -13.85 -19.66
CA ASP A 76 -27.70 -15.06 -19.21
C ASP A 76 -26.64 -14.74 -18.14
N SER A 77 -26.10 -15.77 -17.50
CA SER A 77 -25.02 -15.66 -16.51
C SER A 77 -23.65 -15.30 -17.12
N ASN A 78 -23.55 -15.16 -18.45
CA ASN A 78 -22.31 -14.92 -19.19
C ASN A 78 -22.13 -13.43 -19.54
N SER A 79 -22.71 -12.53 -18.74
CA SER A 79 -22.62 -11.07 -18.87
C SER A 79 -23.27 -10.50 -20.15
N THR A 80 -24.30 -11.18 -20.66
CA THR A 80 -25.14 -10.67 -21.75
C THR A 80 -26.32 -9.85 -21.19
N TYR A 81 -26.48 -8.63 -21.68
CA TYR A 81 -27.51 -7.70 -21.25
C TYR A 81 -28.32 -7.18 -22.43
N LYS A 82 -29.65 -7.15 -22.30
CA LYS A 82 -30.54 -6.44 -23.21
C LYS A 82 -30.81 -5.04 -22.66
N PHE A 83 -30.45 -4.03 -23.42
CA PHE A 83 -30.70 -2.62 -23.11
C PHE A 83 -31.86 -2.08 -23.94
N THR A 84 -32.66 -1.23 -23.31
CA THR A 84 -33.52 -0.26 -23.99
C THR A 84 -33.01 1.12 -23.60
N ILE A 85 -32.45 1.86 -24.56
CA ILE A 85 -31.84 3.18 -24.33
C ILE A 85 -32.54 4.25 -25.16
N LEU A 86 -32.69 5.43 -24.59
CA LEU A 86 -33.06 6.65 -25.30
C LEU A 86 -31.76 7.34 -25.73
N VAL A 87 -31.65 7.60 -27.02
CA VAL A 87 -30.46 8.15 -27.67
C VAL A 87 -30.86 9.44 -28.36
N GLU A 88 -29.99 10.44 -28.31
CA GLU A 88 -30.14 11.69 -29.06
C GLU A 88 -29.11 11.73 -30.18
N ASP A 89 -29.59 12.07 -31.38
CA ASP A 89 -28.77 12.42 -32.52
C ASP A 89 -28.38 13.90 -32.45
N GLU A 90 -27.09 14.21 -32.37
CA GLU A 90 -26.59 15.60 -32.34
C GLU A 90 -26.87 16.38 -33.62
N SER A 91 -27.06 15.70 -34.75
CA SER A 91 -27.18 16.38 -36.04
C SER A 91 -28.49 17.13 -36.20
N ASP A 92 -29.54 16.69 -35.52
CA ASP A 92 -30.86 17.33 -35.56
C ASP A 92 -31.67 17.26 -34.26
N GLU A 93 -31.00 16.96 -33.14
CA GLU A 93 -31.54 16.92 -31.78
C GLU A 93 -32.73 15.95 -31.62
N ARG A 94 -32.89 14.99 -32.55
CA ARG A 94 -33.95 13.98 -32.45
C ARG A 94 -33.56 12.91 -31.45
N THR A 95 -34.51 12.58 -30.57
CA THR A 95 -34.39 11.44 -29.68
C THR A 95 -35.11 10.22 -30.23
N PHE A 96 -34.47 9.06 -30.18
CA PHE A 96 -35.09 7.78 -30.53
C PHE A 96 -34.72 6.68 -29.55
N GLN A 97 -35.57 5.66 -29.46
CA GLN A 97 -35.35 4.50 -28.62
C GLN A 97 -34.62 3.41 -29.41
N ALA A 98 -33.55 2.86 -28.84
CA ALA A 98 -32.83 1.72 -29.38
C ALA A 98 -32.90 0.52 -28.42
N GLU A 99 -33.07 -0.68 -28.99
CA GLU A 99 -32.89 -1.94 -28.27
C GLU A 99 -31.57 -2.59 -28.69
N VAL A 100 -30.70 -2.86 -27.72
CA VAL A 100 -29.36 -3.38 -27.97
C VAL A 100 -29.10 -4.62 -27.11
N LEU A 101 -28.54 -5.67 -27.70
CA LEU A 101 -28.10 -6.85 -26.98
C LEU A 101 -26.57 -6.82 -26.90
N ALA A 102 -26.02 -6.70 -25.70
CA ALA A 102 -24.60 -6.49 -25.52
C ALA A 102 -23.99 -7.47 -24.54
N GLN A 103 -22.84 -8.02 -24.89
CA GLN A 103 -21.98 -8.69 -23.94
C GLN A 103 -20.99 -7.67 -23.38
N LEU A 104 -21.04 -7.44 -22.06
CA LEU A 104 -20.22 -6.43 -21.40
C LEU A 104 -19.25 -7.10 -20.44
N SER A 105 -17.98 -6.73 -20.53
CA SER A 105 -16.94 -7.18 -19.60
C SER A 105 -15.92 -6.08 -19.36
N TYR A 106 -15.17 -6.21 -18.27
CA TYR A 106 -14.02 -5.35 -18.01
C TYR A 106 -12.80 -5.84 -18.76
N SER A 107 -11.97 -4.92 -19.26
CA SER A 107 -10.59 -5.27 -19.63
C SER A 107 -9.81 -5.72 -18.38
N SER A 108 -8.63 -6.31 -18.57
CA SER A 108 -7.73 -6.66 -17.45
C SER A 108 -7.38 -5.43 -16.60
N GLU A 109 -7.11 -4.29 -17.25
CA GLU A 109 -6.82 -3.00 -16.60
C GLU A 109 -8.05 -2.45 -15.87
N GLY A 110 -9.23 -2.46 -16.50
CA GLY A 110 -10.47 -2.02 -15.87
C GLY A 110 -10.85 -2.88 -14.67
N SER A 111 -10.61 -4.19 -14.74
CA SER A 111 -10.82 -5.11 -13.61
C SER A 111 -9.91 -4.78 -12.43
N ALA A 112 -8.65 -4.42 -12.69
CA ALA A 112 -7.71 -4.01 -11.66
C ALA A 112 -8.14 -2.70 -10.98
N ILE A 113 -8.63 -1.71 -11.75
CA ILE A 113 -9.14 -0.44 -11.21
C ILE A 113 -10.37 -0.66 -10.33
N VAL A 114 -11.33 -1.47 -10.77
CA VAL A 114 -12.54 -1.79 -9.98
C VAL A 114 -12.16 -2.47 -8.67
N ALA A 115 -11.21 -3.41 -8.71
CA ALA A 115 -10.74 -4.11 -7.52
C ALA A 115 -10.00 -3.17 -6.55
N ASP A 116 -9.13 -2.30 -7.06
CA ASP A 116 -8.41 -1.26 -6.28
C ASP A 116 -9.36 -0.28 -5.60
N ILE A 117 -10.49 0.06 -6.22
CA ILE A 117 -11.48 0.95 -5.61
C ILE A 117 -12.39 0.20 -4.65
N LEU A 118 -12.70 -1.07 -4.91
CA LEU A 118 -13.48 -1.90 -3.97
C LEU A 118 -12.73 -2.08 -2.65
N SER A 119 -11.40 -2.21 -2.69
CA SER A 119 -10.57 -2.25 -1.47
C SER A 119 -10.60 -0.92 -0.72
N ILE A 120 -10.62 0.22 -1.41
CA ILE A 120 -10.77 1.56 -0.79
C ILE A 120 -12.14 1.72 -0.11
N VAL A 121 -13.22 1.16 -0.68
CA VAL A 121 -14.59 1.25 -0.10
C VAL A 121 -14.79 0.28 1.08
N LEU A 122 -13.94 -0.74 1.23
CA LEU A 122 -13.95 -1.63 2.38
C LEU A 122 -13.02 -1.15 3.51
N ASP A 123 -12.13 -0.20 3.23
CA ASP A 123 -11.17 0.38 4.16
C ASP A 123 -11.67 1.73 4.73
N ASP A 124 -12.75 1.66 5.51
CA ASP A 124 -13.40 2.82 6.15
C ASP A 124 -12.77 3.18 7.52
N CYS A 125 -11.54 2.69 7.80
CA CYS A 125 -10.87 2.91 9.08
C CYS A 125 -10.53 4.40 9.28
N LYS A 126 -11.33 5.13 10.07
CA LYS A 126 -10.97 6.51 10.47
C LYS A 126 -9.75 6.50 11.38
N TRP A 127 -8.68 7.13 10.90
CA TRP A 127 -7.39 7.22 11.57
C TRP A 127 -7.20 8.52 12.35
N PRO A 128 -6.45 8.55 13.48
CA PRO A 128 -5.82 7.42 14.20
C PRO A 128 -6.79 6.60 15.08
N PRO A 129 -6.41 5.38 15.50
CA PRO A 129 -7.11 4.63 16.55
C PRO A 129 -7.24 5.47 17.85
N PRO A 130 -8.22 5.17 18.73
CA PRO A 130 -8.89 3.88 18.88
C PRO A 130 -10.10 3.65 17.97
N TYR A 131 -10.16 2.46 17.39
CA TYR A 131 -11.32 1.98 16.66
C TYR A 131 -12.49 1.72 17.59
N ASN A 132 -13.63 2.35 17.33
CA ASN A 132 -14.85 2.16 18.11
C ASN A 132 -15.59 0.82 17.80
N LYS A 133 -15.15 0.08 16.78
CA LYS A 133 -15.69 -1.21 16.32
C LYS A 133 -14.56 -2.09 15.76
N ALA A 134 -14.82 -3.37 15.50
CA ALA A 134 -13.93 -4.22 14.72
C ALA A 134 -14.02 -3.79 13.25
N TRP A 135 -13.04 -3.02 12.79
CA TRP A 135 -12.91 -2.64 11.39
C TRP A 135 -11.91 -3.57 10.72
N LEU A 136 -12.19 -3.95 9.48
CA LEU A 136 -11.30 -4.77 8.67
C LEU A 136 -10.29 -3.82 7.99
N CYS A 137 -9.27 -3.36 8.72
CA CYS A 137 -8.19 -2.61 8.09
C CYS A 137 -7.31 -3.62 7.34
N LEU A 138 -7.41 -3.62 6.01
CA LEU A 138 -6.65 -4.53 5.12
C LEU A 138 -5.32 -3.93 4.67
N ALA A 139 -5.16 -2.61 4.76
CA ALA A 139 -3.91 -1.92 4.51
C ALA A 139 -3.27 -1.46 5.83
N ASN A 140 -1.99 -1.81 6.03
CA ASN A 140 -1.23 -1.36 7.20
C ASN A 140 -0.69 0.08 7.04
N GLN A 141 -0.67 0.65 5.84
CA GLN A 141 -0.22 2.03 5.61
C GLN A 141 -1.01 2.72 4.50
N GLU A 142 -1.39 3.98 4.73
CA GLU A 142 -1.98 4.85 3.70
C GLU A 142 -0.90 5.46 2.77
N LEU A 143 0.33 5.54 3.26
CA LEU A 143 1.46 6.13 2.55
C LEU A 143 2.20 5.08 1.72
N SER A 144 2.63 5.47 0.51
CA SER A 144 3.56 4.66 -0.27
C SER A 144 4.92 4.53 0.45
N LEU A 145 5.74 3.56 0.05
CA LEU A 145 7.10 3.42 0.61
C LEU A 145 7.91 4.69 0.32
N THR A 146 7.77 5.26 -0.87
CA THR A 146 8.38 6.52 -1.29
C THR A 146 7.94 7.68 -0.42
N ASP A 147 6.65 7.80 -0.12
CA ASP A 147 6.14 8.89 0.71
C ASP A 147 6.67 8.79 2.13
N MET A 148 6.68 7.58 2.72
CA MET A 148 7.30 7.35 4.03
C MET A 148 8.78 7.75 4.04
N LEU A 149 9.55 7.37 3.03
CA LEU A 149 10.96 7.74 2.92
C LEU A 149 11.15 9.26 2.71
N ASN A 150 10.26 9.91 1.95
CA ASN A 150 10.32 11.35 1.69
C ASN A 150 9.99 12.20 2.91
N ILE A 151 9.11 11.72 3.80
CA ILE A 151 8.77 12.40 5.06
C ILE A 151 9.76 12.08 6.20
N GLY A 152 10.85 11.37 5.91
CA GLY A 152 11.97 11.17 6.84
C GLY A 152 11.97 9.85 7.59
N VAL A 153 11.15 8.86 7.19
CA VAL A 153 11.28 7.50 7.68
C VAL A 153 12.57 6.88 7.12
N HIS A 154 13.40 6.32 7.99
CA HIS A 154 14.69 5.69 7.62
C HIS A 154 14.73 4.18 7.86
N ALA A 155 13.64 3.61 8.37
CA ALA A 155 13.48 2.18 8.59
C ALA A 155 12.07 1.77 8.13
N LEU A 156 11.98 0.84 7.19
CA LEU A 156 10.73 0.26 6.71
C LEU A 156 10.68 -1.21 7.10
N GLU A 157 9.47 -1.71 7.32
CA GLU A 157 9.18 -3.12 7.56
C GLU A 157 8.29 -3.61 6.43
N LEU A 158 8.63 -4.76 5.88
CA LEU A 158 7.91 -5.41 4.79
C LEU A 158 7.66 -6.86 5.19
N ASP A 159 6.42 -7.32 5.01
CA ASP A 159 6.03 -8.68 5.41
C ASP A 159 5.82 -9.49 4.12
N PRO A 160 6.88 -10.15 3.60
CA PRO A 160 6.76 -10.96 2.40
C PRO A 160 5.96 -12.23 2.70
N TRP A 161 4.94 -12.52 1.90
CA TRP A 161 4.14 -13.74 1.98
C TRP A 161 4.00 -14.39 0.61
N TRP A 162 4.21 -15.70 0.54
CA TRP A 162 3.89 -16.51 -0.63
C TRP A 162 2.40 -16.89 -0.63
N CYS A 163 1.63 -16.26 -1.51
CA CYS A 163 0.21 -16.55 -1.65
C CYS A 163 -0.30 -16.27 -3.07
N PHE A 164 -1.29 -17.04 -3.53
CA PHE A 164 -1.81 -16.96 -4.90
C PHE A 164 -0.72 -17.06 -5.99
N ASN A 165 0.24 -17.98 -5.78
CA ASN A 165 1.39 -18.23 -6.67
C ASN A 165 2.27 -16.99 -6.92
N LYS A 166 2.31 -16.04 -5.98
CA LYS A 166 3.16 -14.85 -6.04
C LYS A 166 3.65 -14.50 -4.65
N LEU A 167 4.82 -13.87 -4.60
CA LEU A 167 5.31 -13.22 -3.40
C LEU A 167 4.67 -11.83 -3.27
N ARG A 168 4.07 -11.54 -2.13
CA ARG A 168 3.29 -10.32 -1.87
C ARG A 168 3.70 -9.66 -0.55
N LEU A 169 3.43 -8.38 -0.43
CA LEU A 169 3.51 -7.63 0.83
C LEU A 169 2.14 -7.71 1.49
N SER A 170 2.04 -8.44 2.59
CA SER A 170 0.75 -8.74 3.22
C SER A 170 0.88 -8.89 4.72
N HIS A 171 -0.06 -8.31 5.46
CA HIS A 171 -0.18 -8.54 6.90
C HIS A 171 -1.01 -9.81 7.17
N ALA A 172 -0.54 -10.92 6.60
CA ALA A 172 -1.16 -12.22 6.74
C ALA A 172 -0.69 -12.90 8.03
N HIS A 173 -1.46 -13.88 8.48
CA HIS A 173 -1.12 -14.75 9.59
C HIS A 173 -0.84 -16.17 9.04
N LYS A 174 -0.48 -17.11 9.93
CA LYS A 174 -0.28 -18.54 9.66
C LYS A 174 -1.09 -19.07 8.49
N ARG A 175 -0.38 -19.73 7.55
CA ARG A 175 -0.93 -20.25 6.28
C ARG A 175 -1.47 -19.16 5.33
N ALA A 176 -0.87 -17.97 5.36
CA ALA A 176 -1.26 -16.82 4.55
C ALA A 176 -2.72 -16.37 4.71
N VAL A 177 -3.31 -16.56 5.90
CA VAL A 177 -4.67 -16.09 6.20
C VAL A 177 -4.65 -14.57 6.34
N GLY A 178 -5.41 -13.86 5.51
CA GLY A 178 -5.35 -12.40 5.39
C GLY A 178 -4.63 -11.94 4.12
N CYS A 179 -3.86 -12.84 3.48
CA CYS A 179 -3.25 -12.57 2.19
C CYS A 179 -4.32 -12.46 1.10
N SER A 180 -4.19 -11.46 0.25
CA SER A 180 -5.13 -11.13 -0.82
C SER A 180 -4.44 -11.19 -2.18
N PRO A 181 -5.15 -11.61 -3.25
CA PRO A 181 -4.63 -11.51 -4.60
C PRO A 181 -4.43 -10.04 -5.05
N LEU A 182 -4.99 -9.08 -4.32
CA LEU A 182 -4.82 -7.64 -4.52
C LEU A 182 -3.65 -7.06 -3.74
N ASP A 183 -3.08 -7.80 -2.78
CA ASP A 183 -1.90 -7.33 -2.05
C ASP A 183 -0.76 -7.07 -3.00
N ARG A 184 -0.01 -6.01 -2.72
CA ARG A 184 1.06 -5.54 -3.59
C ARG A 184 2.10 -6.65 -3.78
N ALA A 185 2.49 -6.91 -5.02
CA ALA A 185 3.57 -7.87 -5.28
C ALA A 185 4.89 -7.37 -4.68
N PHE A 186 5.63 -8.26 -4.01
CA PHE A 186 6.87 -7.93 -3.30
C PHE A 186 7.88 -7.20 -4.19
N TYR A 187 8.11 -7.70 -5.40
CA TYR A 187 9.06 -7.10 -6.34
C TYR A 187 8.72 -5.65 -6.68
N LEU A 188 7.44 -5.25 -6.66
CA LEU A 188 7.04 -3.85 -6.89
C LEU A 188 7.41 -2.95 -5.71
N GLY A 189 7.38 -3.46 -4.47
CA GLY A 189 7.87 -2.73 -3.30
C GLY A 189 9.38 -2.51 -3.35
N ILE A 190 10.14 -3.56 -3.67
CA ILE A 190 11.59 -3.47 -3.84
C ILE A 190 11.98 -2.58 -5.01
N LYS A 191 11.22 -2.64 -6.13
CA LYS A 191 11.40 -1.74 -7.27
C LYS A 191 11.23 -0.27 -6.87
N GLU A 192 10.19 0.07 -6.12
CA GLU A 192 9.96 1.43 -5.63
C GLU A 192 11.10 1.93 -4.75
N ILE A 193 11.58 1.09 -3.82
CA ILE A 193 12.77 1.41 -3.00
C ILE A 193 13.98 1.65 -3.92
N GLY A 194 14.18 0.79 -4.92
CA GLY A 194 15.24 0.91 -5.91
C GLY A 194 15.19 2.23 -6.70
N GLU A 195 13.99 2.64 -7.12
CA GLU A 195 13.77 3.92 -7.80
C GLU A 195 14.07 5.11 -6.87
N TRP A 196 13.65 5.03 -5.60
CA TRP A 196 13.92 6.07 -4.61
C TRP A 196 15.41 6.25 -4.32
N VAL A 197 16.17 5.16 -4.14
CA VAL A 197 17.62 5.24 -3.82
C VAL A 197 18.45 5.70 -5.02
N LYS A 198 18.00 5.40 -6.24
CA LYS A 198 18.67 5.84 -7.49
C LYS A 198 18.48 7.33 -7.77
N ASP A 199 17.46 7.95 -7.17
CA ASP A 199 17.22 9.38 -7.32
C ASP A 199 18.39 10.20 -6.74
N PRO A 200 19.06 11.06 -7.53
CA PRO A 200 20.16 11.89 -7.05
C PRO A 200 19.80 12.77 -5.85
N ARG A 201 18.52 13.14 -5.68
CA ARG A 201 18.02 13.91 -4.53
C ARG A 201 18.11 13.15 -3.21
N ASN A 202 18.23 11.82 -3.27
CA ASN A 202 18.33 10.93 -2.13
C ASN A 202 19.75 10.40 -1.89
N LYS A 203 20.74 10.88 -2.65
CA LYS A 203 22.13 10.43 -2.54
C LYS A 203 22.65 10.52 -1.11
N GLY A 204 23.22 9.43 -0.62
CA GLY A 204 23.80 9.33 0.72
C GLY A 204 22.80 9.18 1.87
N LYS A 205 21.49 9.14 1.60
CA LYS A 205 20.50 8.76 2.61
C LYS A 205 20.59 7.26 2.86
N VAL A 206 20.89 6.87 4.08
CA VAL A 206 20.95 5.45 4.47
C VAL A 206 19.58 5.04 4.99
N ILE A 207 19.07 3.90 4.51
CA ILE A 207 17.79 3.32 4.90
C ILE A 207 17.98 1.86 5.32
N ARG A 208 17.09 1.42 6.21
CA ARG A 208 17.02 0.04 6.68
C ARG A 208 15.69 -0.55 6.26
N ILE A 209 15.71 -1.77 5.76
CA ILE A 209 14.51 -2.53 5.41
C ILE A 209 14.54 -3.81 6.23
N TYR A 210 13.54 -4.00 7.06
CA TYR A 210 13.32 -5.20 7.84
C TYR A 210 12.30 -6.08 7.13
N PHE A 211 12.57 -7.37 7.04
CA PHE A 211 11.59 -8.37 6.59
C PHE A 211 11.06 -9.12 7.79
N GLU A 212 9.76 -8.96 8.09
CA GLU A 212 9.05 -9.89 8.96
C GLU A 212 8.78 -11.15 8.14
N ASP A 213 9.76 -12.05 8.17
CA ASP A 213 9.78 -13.27 7.39
C ASP A 213 9.99 -14.48 8.31
N GLY A 214 9.54 -15.64 7.88
CA GLY A 214 9.65 -16.88 8.63
C GLY A 214 9.43 -18.09 7.74
N GLU A 215 9.66 -19.28 8.28
CA GLU A 215 9.51 -20.53 7.53
C GLU A 215 8.12 -20.66 6.87
N GLU A 216 7.04 -20.21 7.52
CA GLU A 216 5.69 -20.26 6.95
C GLU A 216 5.37 -19.15 5.94
N HIS A 217 6.21 -18.11 5.84
CA HIS A 217 5.96 -16.92 5.00
C HIS A 217 6.41 -17.16 3.57
N THR A 218 7.64 -17.63 3.38
CA THR A 218 8.33 -17.65 2.08
C THR A 218 9.09 -18.95 1.79
N GLU A 219 8.71 -20.05 2.46
CA GLU A 219 9.38 -21.36 2.32
C GLU A 219 9.67 -21.74 0.86
N GLY A 220 10.93 -22.06 0.55
CA GLY A 220 11.32 -22.53 -0.79
C GLY A 220 11.28 -21.46 -1.89
N HIS A 221 11.11 -20.19 -1.53
CA HIS A 221 11.00 -19.07 -2.48
C HIS A 221 12.11 -18.02 -2.33
N ASP A 222 13.29 -18.40 -1.83
CA ASP A 222 14.45 -17.52 -1.63
C ASP A 222 14.82 -16.68 -2.86
N ASP A 223 14.74 -17.27 -4.06
CA ASP A 223 15.03 -16.57 -5.31
C ASP A 223 14.05 -15.43 -5.61
N LEU A 224 12.81 -15.53 -5.13
CA LEU A 224 11.79 -14.49 -5.29
C LEU A 224 11.99 -13.32 -4.33
N ILE A 225 12.78 -13.52 -3.26
CA ILE A 225 13.23 -12.45 -2.36
C ILE A 225 14.53 -11.83 -2.91
N ASN A 226 15.53 -12.66 -3.19
CA ASN A 226 16.86 -12.21 -3.62
C ASN A 226 16.87 -11.60 -5.02
N GLY A 227 16.05 -12.11 -5.94
CA GLY A 227 15.97 -11.64 -7.33
C GLY A 227 15.62 -10.16 -7.46
N PRO A 228 14.51 -9.68 -6.87
CA PRO A 228 14.15 -8.26 -6.89
C PRO A 228 15.20 -7.36 -6.24
N ILE A 229 15.87 -7.80 -5.16
CA ILE A 229 16.96 -7.04 -4.54
C ILE A 229 18.11 -6.89 -5.53
N GLN A 230 18.51 -8.00 -6.16
CA GLN A 230 19.55 -8.03 -7.18
C GLN A 230 19.24 -7.07 -8.34
N GLU A 231 18.01 -7.13 -8.87
CA GLU A 231 17.62 -6.36 -10.04
C GLU A 231 17.51 -4.86 -9.76
N TYR A 232 16.92 -4.48 -8.62
CA TYR A 232 16.52 -3.10 -8.41
C TYR A 232 17.45 -2.30 -7.49
N VAL A 233 18.16 -2.94 -6.56
CA VAL A 233 18.80 -2.23 -5.44
C VAL A 233 20.27 -2.63 -5.20
N GLU A 234 20.73 -3.80 -5.65
CA GLU A 234 22.05 -4.40 -5.33
C GLU A 234 23.24 -3.44 -5.23
N PRO A 235 23.48 -2.51 -6.18
CA PRO A 235 24.64 -1.62 -6.10
C PRO A 235 24.71 -0.85 -4.77
N PHE A 236 23.55 -0.50 -4.21
CA PHE A 236 23.41 0.29 -2.99
C PHE A 236 23.34 -0.58 -1.71
N VAL A 237 23.30 -1.90 -1.82
CA VAL A 237 23.11 -2.79 -0.67
C VAL A 237 24.42 -3.03 0.06
N PHE A 238 24.42 -2.77 1.37
CA PHE A 238 25.45 -3.25 2.29
C PHE A 238 25.14 -4.69 2.70
N THR A 239 25.90 -5.64 2.19
CA THR A 239 25.65 -7.09 2.30
C THR A 239 26.34 -7.72 3.51
N PRO A 240 25.95 -8.95 3.90
CA PRO A 240 26.70 -9.72 4.90
C PRO A 240 28.17 -9.98 4.51
N SER A 241 28.46 -10.15 3.21
CA SER A 241 29.84 -10.26 2.70
C SER A 241 30.61 -8.96 2.92
N ASP A 242 30.03 -7.79 2.63
CA ASP A 242 30.67 -6.49 2.90
C ASP A 242 31.06 -6.35 4.38
N LEU A 243 30.15 -6.71 5.29
CA LEU A 243 30.38 -6.69 6.74
C LEU A 243 31.56 -7.59 7.15
N LYS A 244 31.58 -8.82 6.64
CA LYS A 244 32.61 -9.81 6.98
C LYS A 244 33.97 -9.45 6.37
N GLU A 245 34.01 -9.11 5.10
CA GLU A 245 35.24 -8.99 4.31
C GLU A 245 35.86 -7.61 4.43
N THR A 246 35.04 -6.55 4.46
CA THR A 246 35.54 -5.16 4.51
C THR A 246 35.71 -4.67 5.95
N PHE A 247 34.81 -5.09 6.85
CA PHE A 247 34.79 -4.59 8.23
C PHE A 247 35.09 -5.64 9.31
N ASN A 248 35.50 -6.85 8.89
CA ASN A 248 35.87 -7.95 9.80
C ASN A 248 34.77 -8.26 10.84
N GLY A 249 33.50 -8.19 10.41
CA GLY A 249 32.33 -8.42 11.24
C GLY A 249 31.86 -7.23 12.08
N ASN A 250 32.53 -6.07 12.02
CA ASN A 250 32.14 -4.89 12.78
C ASN A 250 31.21 -3.99 11.95
N TRP A 251 30.09 -3.55 12.53
CA TRP A 251 29.18 -2.66 11.81
C TRP A 251 29.84 -1.30 11.51
N PRO A 252 29.81 -0.84 10.25
CA PRO A 252 30.35 0.45 9.88
C PRO A 252 29.52 1.61 10.41
N SER A 253 30.14 2.78 10.52
CA SER A 253 29.43 4.04 10.72
C SER A 253 28.63 4.42 9.46
N MET A 254 27.60 5.27 9.64
CA MET A 254 26.84 5.83 8.53
C MET A 254 27.73 6.62 7.54
N GLY A 255 28.82 7.21 8.02
CA GLY A 255 29.79 7.90 7.18
C GLY A 255 30.58 6.97 6.27
N GLU A 256 30.95 5.79 6.77
CA GLU A 256 31.64 4.75 5.99
C GLU A 256 30.71 4.13 4.94
N LEU A 257 29.47 3.82 5.31
CA LEU A 257 28.44 3.36 4.37
C LEU A 257 28.26 4.31 3.18
N ARG A 258 28.17 5.62 3.46
CA ARG A 258 28.07 6.65 2.41
C ARG A 258 29.30 6.73 1.52
N LYS A 259 30.51 6.52 2.06
CA LYS A 259 31.75 6.52 1.27
C LYS A 259 31.83 5.34 0.30
N LEU A 260 31.16 4.25 0.62
CA LEU A 260 31.06 3.05 -0.22
C LEU A 260 29.84 3.10 -1.17
N ASP A 261 29.04 4.17 -1.13
CA ASP A 261 27.73 4.27 -1.79
C ASP A 261 26.78 3.09 -1.44
N LYS A 262 26.97 2.48 -0.25
CA LYS A 262 26.13 1.40 0.28
C LYS A 262 25.08 1.98 1.23
N THR A 263 23.95 2.39 0.69
CA THR A 263 22.90 3.13 1.41
C THR A 263 21.69 2.30 1.83
N VAL A 264 21.62 1.02 1.50
CA VAL A 264 20.49 0.14 1.86
C VAL A 264 21.00 -1.04 2.67
N ILE A 265 20.36 -1.29 3.82
CA ILE A 265 20.63 -2.46 4.66
C ILE A 265 19.35 -3.27 4.77
N PHE A 266 19.38 -4.53 4.35
CA PHE A 266 18.29 -5.48 4.58
C PHE A 266 18.57 -6.35 5.81
N ALA A 267 17.56 -6.62 6.62
CA ALA A 267 17.64 -7.56 7.73
C ALA A 267 16.37 -8.40 7.78
N GLY A 268 16.50 -9.69 8.10
CA GLY A 268 15.37 -10.59 8.26
C GLY A 268 15.01 -10.80 9.73
N ASP A 269 13.91 -11.50 10.00
CA ASP A 269 13.59 -11.94 11.36
C ASP A 269 14.47 -13.10 11.78
N GLY A 270 15.09 -12.98 12.95
CA GLY A 270 16.06 -13.97 13.45
C GLY A 270 17.13 -14.32 12.42
N ASN A 271 17.12 -15.58 11.97
CA ASN A 271 18.09 -16.16 11.02
C ASN A 271 17.56 -16.32 9.59
N CYS A 272 16.38 -15.77 9.27
CA CYS A 272 15.79 -15.79 7.93
C CYS A 272 16.55 -14.82 7.00
N THR A 273 17.64 -15.32 6.41
CA THR A 273 18.58 -14.51 5.59
C THR A 273 18.54 -14.83 4.10
N HIS A 274 17.72 -15.79 3.68
CA HIS A 274 17.63 -16.30 2.30
C HIS A 274 19.00 -16.59 1.67
N GLY A 275 19.83 -17.35 2.39
CA GLY A 275 21.18 -17.73 1.97
C GLY A 275 22.26 -16.67 2.24
N GLY A 276 21.94 -15.59 2.98
CA GLY A 276 22.93 -14.62 3.44
C GLY A 276 23.54 -13.76 2.33
N LYS A 277 22.87 -13.67 1.17
CA LYS A 277 23.38 -12.93 -0.01
C LYS A 277 23.29 -11.42 0.18
N TYR A 278 22.11 -10.94 0.58
CA TYR A 278 21.84 -9.49 0.76
C TYR A 278 21.32 -9.12 2.15
N ILE A 279 20.80 -10.11 2.88
CA ILE A 279 19.99 -9.90 4.09
C ILE A 279 20.79 -10.33 5.31
N HIS A 280 20.91 -9.43 6.28
CA HIS A 280 21.58 -9.70 7.55
C HIS A 280 20.63 -10.42 8.52
N GLU A 281 21.19 -11.15 9.47
CA GLU A 281 20.44 -11.59 10.67
C GLU A 281 19.97 -10.35 11.46
N ALA A 282 18.87 -10.47 12.20
CA ALA A 282 18.39 -9.40 13.07
C ALA A 282 19.47 -9.02 14.10
N TYR A 283 19.81 -7.73 14.16
CA TYR A 283 20.86 -7.19 15.05
C TYR A 283 20.28 -6.28 16.15
N TRP A 284 19.05 -6.57 16.58
CA TRP A 284 18.35 -5.85 17.64
C TRP A 284 17.45 -6.80 18.45
N GLU A 285 17.11 -6.40 19.67
CA GLU A 285 16.08 -7.07 20.47
C GLU A 285 14.70 -6.51 20.14
N GLN A 286 13.70 -7.38 20.03
CA GLN A 286 12.33 -7.01 19.66
C GLN A 286 11.41 -7.10 20.87
N PHE A 287 10.61 -6.05 21.12
CA PHE A 287 9.62 -6.01 22.19
C PHE A 287 8.31 -5.37 21.73
N PRO A 288 7.15 -5.85 22.16
CA PRO A 288 5.90 -5.13 21.92
C PRO A 288 5.89 -3.81 22.70
N VAL A 289 5.23 -2.79 22.14
CA VAL A 289 5.05 -1.46 22.75
C VAL A 289 4.50 -1.52 24.17
N ASN A 290 3.60 -2.44 24.50
CA ASN A 290 3.04 -2.61 25.84
C ASN A 290 4.10 -2.96 26.92
N MET A 291 5.28 -3.41 26.52
CA MET A 291 6.41 -3.64 27.43
C MET A 291 7.34 -2.42 27.58
N PHE A 292 7.12 -1.35 26.80
CA PHE A 292 7.86 -0.11 26.95
C PHE A 292 7.45 0.62 28.25
N THR A 293 8.45 1.13 28.97
CA THR A 293 8.23 2.04 30.10
C THR A 293 8.86 3.39 29.79
N PRO A 294 8.18 4.52 30.06
CA PRO A 294 8.71 5.85 29.75
C PRO A 294 9.91 6.21 30.63
N TYR A 295 10.46 7.40 30.41
CA TYR A 295 11.53 7.93 31.25
C TYR A 295 11.11 7.95 32.75
N PRO A 296 12.01 7.61 33.70
CA PRO A 296 13.44 7.33 33.53
C PRO A 296 13.80 5.87 33.19
N HIS A 297 12.83 4.95 33.21
CA HIS A 297 13.10 3.52 33.08
C HIS A 297 13.40 3.10 31.64
N CYS A 298 12.80 3.77 30.65
CA CYS A 298 13.09 3.59 29.23
C CYS A 298 13.10 2.13 28.77
N GLY A 299 12.15 1.33 29.26
CA GLY A 299 12.05 -0.10 28.92
C GLY A 299 13.22 -0.95 29.43
N GLY A 300 13.97 -0.49 30.43
CA GLY A 300 15.17 -1.18 30.95
C GLY A 300 16.39 -1.01 30.05
N ARG A 301 16.54 0.19 29.46
CA ARG A 301 17.53 0.53 28.42
C ARG A 301 18.95 0.07 28.77
N ASN A 302 19.58 -0.57 27.80
CA ASN A 302 21.02 -0.83 27.75
C ASN A 302 21.60 -0.20 26.48
N LEU A 303 22.61 0.66 26.59
CA LEU A 303 23.22 1.33 25.43
C LEU A 303 23.99 0.39 24.50
N SER A 304 24.37 -0.80 24.97
CA SER A 304 25.10 -1.76 24.16
C SER A 304 24.20 -2.59 23.23
N VAL A 305 22.87 -2.48 23.35
CA VAL A 305 21.93 -3.29 22.59
C VAL A 305 20.86 -2.41 21.96
N THR A 306 20.74 -2.48 20.64
CA THR A 306 19.67 -1.80 19.92
C THR A 306 18.35 -2.51 20.19
N ARG A 307 17.30 -1.75 20.51
CA ARG A 307 15.96 -2.28 20.74
C ARG A 307 14.95 -1.74 19.74
N ARG A 308 14.09 -2.63 19.25
CA ARG A 308 12.89 -2.35 18.50
C ARG A 308 11.67 -2.48 19.42
N TYR A 309 10.85 -1.43 19.49
CA TYR A 309 9.52 -1.50 20.10
C TYR A 309 8.49 -1.42 19.00
N TYR A 310 7.72 -2.49 18.81
CA TYR A 310 6.77 -2.60 17.70
C TYR A 310 5.32 -2.57 18.16
N SER A 311 4.48 -1.94 17.35
CA SER A 311 3.02 -1.97 17.48
C SER A 311 2.40 -2.85 16.41
N ASP A 312 1.15 -3.23 16.64
CA ASP A 312 0.28 -3.85 15.64
C ASP A 312 -1.09 -3.21 15.81
N SER A 313 -1.60 -2.58 14.76
CA SER A 313 -2.87 -1.86 14.74
C SER A 313 -4.03 -2.74 14.25
N THR A 314 -3.74 -3.96 13.79
CA THR A 314 -4.69 -4.86 13.15
C THR A 314 -5.69 -5.44 14.14
N ASN A 315 -6.95 -5.53 13.72
CA ASN A 315 -8.03 -6.12 14.51
C ASN A 315 -8.92 -7.02 13.65
N TYR A 316 -8.59 -8.31 13.60
CA TYR A 316 -9.39 -9.33 12.92
C TYR A 316 -10.53 -9.84 13.82
N GLY A 317 -11.36 -8.93 14.32
CA GLY A 317 -12.54 -9.25 15.13
C GLY A 317 -12.22 -10.17 16.32
N PRO A 318 -12.83 -11.37 16.43
CA PRO A 318 -12.58 -12.27 17.55
C PRO A 318 -11.22 -13.00 17.48
N PHE A 319 -10.51 -12.97 16.35
CA PHE A 319 -9.32 -13.80 16.11
C PHE A 319 -8.02 -13.11 16.51
N TRP A 320 -7.95 -11.79 16.35
CA TRP A 320 -6.75 -11.02 16.64
C TRP A 320 -7.07 -9.59 17.04
N ASN A 321 -6.34 -9.05 18.01
CA ASN A 321 -6.42 -7.65 18.43
C ASN A 321 -5.01 -7.16 18.77
N GLY A 322 -4.30 -6.69 17.74
CA GLY A 322 -2.97 -6.11 17.80
C GLY A 322 -2.87 -5.02 18.87
N PRO A 323 -3.75 -3.99 18.87
CA PRO A 323 -3.64 -2.89 19.82
C PRO A 323 -3.66 -3.34 21.28
N LYS A 324 -4.45 -4.38 21.62
CA LYS A 324 -4.48 -4.95 22.97
C LYS A 324 -3.27 -5.82 23.28
N LYS A 325 -2.72 -6.52 22.28
CA LYS A 325 -1.62 -7.47 22.44
C LYS A 325 -0.26 -6.78 22.46
N THR A 326 0.03 -5.98 21.46
CA THR A 326 1.33 -5.33 21.24
C THR A 326 1.33 -3.88 21.69
N GLY A 327 0.19 -3.19 21.61
CA GLY A 327 0.08 -1.75 21.85
C GLY A 327 0.12 -0.95 20.55
N VAL A 328 -0.09 0.36 20.63
CA VAL A 328 -0.04 1.29 19.50
C VAL A 328 0.87 2.48 19.84
N ILE A 329 1.64 2.95 18.85
CA ILE A 329 2.41 4.19 18.98
C ILE A 329 1.57 5.31 18.36
N LEU A 330 1.25 6.33 19.15
CA LEU A 330 0.56 7.54 18.67
C LEU A 330 1.41 8.81 18.89
N ASP A 331 2.50 8.67 19.64
CA ASP A 331 3.41 9.73 20.02
C ASP A 331 4.81 9.13 20.22
N PHE A 332 5.79 9.66 19.50
CA PHE A 332 7.19 9.22 19.52
C PHE A 332 8.05 9.92 20.58
N SER A 333 7.52 10.89 21.32
CA SER A 333 8.28 11.76 22.23
C SER A 333 9.02 10.98 23.30
N GLU A 334 8.37 10.02 23.96
CA GLU A 334 9.02 9.20 25.01
C GLU A 334 10.07 8.25 24.43
N TYR A 335 9.84 7.71 23.23
CA TYR A 335 10.82 6.89 22.52
C TYR A 335 12.07 7.69 22.16
N ALA A 336 11.88 8.93 21.69
CA ALA A 336 12.97 9.84 21.37
C ALA A 336 13.76 10.26 22.63
N LYS A 337 13.08 10.63 23.74
CA LYS A 337 13.71 10.89 25.04
C LYS A 337 14.56 9.72 25.52
N CYS A 338 14.03 8.51 25.36
CA CYS A 338 14.70 7.28 25.74
C CYS A 338 15.74 6.79 24.73
N ARG A 339 15.90 7.46 23.58
CA ARG A 339 16.77 7.06 22.45
C ARG A 339 16.56 5.60 22.05
N VAL A 340 15.30 5.21 21.91
CA VAL A 340 14.94 3.91 21.35
C VAL A 340 15.48 3.85 19.93
N GLY A 341 16.15 2.74 19.59
CA GLY A 341 16.76 2.57 18.26
C GLY A 341 15.69 2.49 17.16
N TYR A 342 14.66 1.67 17.37
CA TYR A 342 13.58 1.47 16.40
C TYR A 342 12.19 1.51 17.07
N PRO A 343 11.59 2.70 17.24
CA PRO A 343 10.16 2.79 17.52
C PRO A 343 9.38 2.49 16.23
N ALA A 344 8.88 1.28 16.09
CA ALA A 344 8.20 0.78 14.90
C ALA A 344 6.68 0.92 15.06
N ALA A 345 6.12 1.95 14.43
CA ALA A 345 4.68 2.14 14.35
C ALA A 345 4.13 1.41 13.12
N ASP A 346 3.07 0.64 13.32
CA ASP A 346 2.42 -0.15 12.27
C ASP A 346 1.76 0.75 11.21
N GLN A 347 1.24 1.90 11.66
CA GLN A 347 0.63 2.96 10.84
C GLN A 347 1.30 4.30 11.12
N LEU A 348 1.55 5.12 10.09
CA LEU A 348 2.15 6.45 10.22
C LEU A 348 1.29 7.54 9.58
N ASN A 349 1.35 8.74 10.16
CA ASN A 349 0.89 9.95 9.49
C ASN A 349 1.76 11.17 9.83
N PRO A 350 1.62 12.29 9.09
CA PRO A 350 2.41 13.49 9.33
C PRO A 350 2.24 14.11 10.72
N VAL A 351 1.08 13.95 11.37
CA VAL A 351 0.83 14.46 12.72
C VAL A 351 1.66 13.71 13.74
N MET A 352 1.69 12.38 13.66
CA MET A 352 2.47 11.53 14.55
C MET A 352 3.97 11.77 14.35
N LEU A 353 4.44 11.86 13.11
CA LEU A 353 5.86 12.08 12.83
C LEU A 353 6.39 13.40 13.41
N ARG A 354 5.55 14.42 13.63
CA ARG A 354 5.98 15.65 14.31
C ARG A 354 6.51 15.39 15.73
N SER A 355 6.00 14.39 16.43
CA SER A 355 6.51 13.99 17.75
C SER A 355 7.82 13.20 17.70
N ALA A 356 8.20 12.70 16.51
CA ALA A 356 9.47 12.01 16.28
C ALA A 356 10.60 12.99 15.93
N ILE A 357 10.28 14.23 15.58
CA ILE A 357 11.26 15.25 15.22
C ILE A 357 11.93 15.78 16.49
N TYR A 358 13.16 15.33 16.72
CA TYR A 358 14.07 15.92 17.69
C TYR A 358 15.07 16.81 16.96
N THR A 359 14.55 17.93 16.44
CA THR A 359 15.38 19.02 15.91
C THR A 359 15.04 20.30 16.67
N TRP A 360 15.92 21.29 16.55
CA TRP A 360 15.65 22.63 17.02
C TRP A 360 14.49 23.25 16.24
N ALA A 361 13.70 24.12 16.86
CA ALA A 361 12.68 24.90 16.15
C ALA A 361 13.32 25.71 15.01
N GLU A 362 12.52 26.16 14.04
CA GLU A 362 13.04 27.03 12.97
C GLU A 362 13.66 28.30 13.59
N GLY A 363 14.93 28.57 13.28
CA GLY A 363 15.73 29.64 13.90
C GLY A 363 16.56 29.23 15.12
N GLU A 364 16.44 27.98 15.58
CA GLU A 364 17.22 27.42 16.68
C GLU A 364 18.27 26.39 16.19
N PRO A 365 19.37 26.16 16.94
CA PRO A 365 19.74 26.87 18.14
C PRO A 365 20.21 28.28 17.77
N SER A 366 19.63 29.29 18.39
CA SER A 366 19.98 30.70 18.19
C SER A 366 21.35 31.05 18.78
N THR A 367 21.94 30.10 19.51
CA THR A 367 23.28 30.16 20.11
C THR A 367 24.21 29.13 19.49
N ASN A 368 25.51 29.45 19.43
CA ASN A 368 26.53 28.52 18.97
C ASN A 368 26.49 27.19 19.76
N LEU A 369 26.38 26.09 19.02
CA LEU A 369 26.42 24.75 19.59
C LEU A 369 27.78 24.49 20.24
N THR A 370 27.77 24.17 21.53
CA THR A 370 28.90 23.60 22.25
C THR A 370 28.66 22.11 22.47
N GLN A 371 29.70 21.39 22.88
CA GLN A 371 29.59 19.97 23.22
C GLN A 371 28.60 19.71 24.38
N SER A 372 28.30 20.74 25.19
CA SER A 372 27.32 20.68 26.28
C SER A 372 25.87 21.01 25.86
N THR A 373 25.65 21.68 24.72
CA THR A 373 24.29 21.95 24.19
C THR A 373 23.82 20.86 23.22
N CYS A 374 24.72 20.02 22.75
CA CYS A 374 24.37 18.84 21.96
C CYS A 374 23.94 17.71 22.88
N ILE A 375 22.75 17.14 22.64
CA ILE A 375 22.46 15.79 23.13
C ILE A 375 23.37 14.87 22.32
N TYR A 376 24.46 14.39 22.94
CA TYR A 376 25.35 13.42 22.32
C TYR A 376 24.54 12.14 22.05
N ILE A 377 24.15 11.92 20.79
CA ILE A 377 23.62 10.65 20.31
C ILE A 377 24.86 9.78 20.07
N GLY A 378 25.41 9.25 21.16
CA GLY A 378 26.49 8.26 21.14
C GLY A 378 25.98 6.90 20.73
#